data_AF-A0A8J2S131-F1
#
_entry.id   AF-A0A8J2S131-F1
#
_cell.length_a   1.000
_cell.length_b   1.000
_cell.length_c   1.000
_cell.angle_alpha   90.00
_cell.angle_beta   90.00
_cell.angle_gamma   90.00
#
_symmetry.space_group_name_H-M   'P 1'
#
loop_
_entity.id
_entity.type
_entity.pdbx_description
1 polymer ?
#
loop_
_entity_poly.entity_id
_entity_poly.type
_entity_poly.pdbx_seq_one_letter_code
_entity_poly.pdbx_strand_id
1 'polypeptide(L)'
;MANRLHWFLEAKGIINTAQAGFRRGCSTTDQIAQLDTDIKHSFNQKRSTVATFLDINKAYDTVWIQGLLFKMAKKGIAGSFLGWIKGFLSGRSMCVRIGSVTSIPAPVENGVPPRRVTKILLYADDVLLYSMVKHPADAEVTLQPALDKVRRWGRKWKFRFAPDKNAMVVFTRAHKPGNDPLLYLDGHRIPSQPTFKFLGLWFDSKLLWKSHIDHVTNRCLNLKNLFSILTRSKAGPTTQTLVLLYKSLVRSLMDYGAIAYGSASKTNLERVDVVGRAILRNILGAKRSTPVEMLYAETGTESLSWRTKLLTRKYMINLSYKPQNPMHKPFIQLATSTTQWKPRSTPGLIKELDFVKSLGISLVSHQLLLPSPYKYPPPSRPPDCKTSWFPLNKEQAMACKHRTTNLFITLNSSAPVTSIRAYTDGSKSSTPESTTCAIFVPTLNHEHAWTLTKGSSVFTAEVTAIYQALKLIYDVDDCPPEAIIYSDSSSAITAISSNSLSDNEAVTATREIIASLKSSGTRTRLTWIPSHTGIEGKERADRLAAMECSTQDGDRINNSLSP
;
A
#
# COMPACT_ATOMS: atom_id res chain seq x y z
N MET A 1 -7.34 -14.85 -10.54
CA MET A 1 -8.09 -14.18 -11.62
C MET A 1 -8.13 -12.67 -11.47
N ALA A 2 -8.65 -12.13 -10.35
CA ALA A 2 -8.68 -10.68 -10.07
C ALA A 2 -7.31 -9.99 -10.24
N ASN A 3 -6.24 -10.60 -9.73
CA ASN A 3 -4.86 -10.12 -9.89
C ASN A 3 -4.44 -9.91 -11.35
N ARG A 4 -4.83 -10.80 -12.27
CA ARG A 4 -4.54 -10.68 -13.71
C ARG A 4 -5.35 -9.57 -14.37
N LEU A 5 -6.62 -9.43 -13.97
CA LEU A 5 -7.47 -8.33 -14.44
C LEU A 5 -6.91 -6.99 -13.97
N HIS A 6 -6.57 -6.86 -12.68
CA HIS A 6 -5.94 -5.67 -12.15
C HIS A 6 -4.64 -5.34 -12.88
N TRP A 7 -3.75 -6.32 -13.06
CA TRP A 7 -2.53 -6.13 -13.84
C TRP A 7 -2.83 -5.62 -15.26
N PHE A 8 -3.76 -6.26 -15.97
CA PHE A 8 -4.13 -5.86 -17.34
C PHE A 8 -4.66 -4.42 -17.37
N LEU A 9 -5.52 -4.07 -16.42
CA LEU A 9 -6.13 -2.74 -16.33
C LEU A 9 -5.09 -1.65 -16.01
N GLU A 10 -4.13 -1.93 -15.13
CA GLU A 10 -3.04 -1.01 -14.78
C GLU A 10 -2.02 -0.91 -15.92
N ALA A 11 -1.56 -2.04 -16.48
CA ALA A 11 -0.57 -2.08 -17.55
C ALA A 11 -1.05 -1.38 -18.84
N LYS A 12 -2.36 -1.45 -19.14
CA LYS A 12 -2.97 -0.74 -20.28
C LYS A 12 -3.43 0.68 -19.94
N GLY A 13 -3.24 1.16 -18.70
CA GLY A 13 -3.68 2.50 -18.27
C GLY A 13 -5.19 2.72 -18.40
N ILE A 14 -5.99 1.66 -18.23
CA ILE A 14 -7.45 1.71 -18.40
C ILE A 14 -8.12 2.41 -17.22
N ILE A 15 -7.55 2.27 -16.02
CA ILE A 15 -8.06 2.89 -14.79
C ILE A 15 -7.65 4.36 -14.77
N ASN A 16 -8.61 5.23 -14.42
CA ASN A 16 -8.35 6.65 -14.27
C ASN A 16 -7.35 6.90 -13.13
N THR A 17 -6.36 7.76 -13.36
CA THR A 17 -5.35 8.14 -12.35
C THR A 17 -5.93 8.77 -11.09
N ALA A 18 -7.18 9.27 -11.12
CA ALA A 18 -7.88 9.80 -9.94
C ALA A 18 -8.51 8.72 -9.04
N GLN A 19 -8.65 7.49 -9.53
CA GLN A 19 -9.14 6.35 -8.74
C GLN A 19 -8.03 5.88 -7.80
N ALA A 20 -8.33 5.79 -6.51
CA ALA A 20 -7.45 5.18 -5.51
C ALA A 20 -8.05 3.92 -4.88
N GLY A 21 -9.39 3.81 -4.86
CA GLY A 21 -10.09 2.66 -4.28
C GLY A 21 -9.75 1.35 -5.00
N PHE A 22 -9.48 0.31 -4.22
CA PHE A 22 -9.12 -1.04 -4.69
C PHE A 22 -7.93 -1.12 -5.65
N ARG A 23 -7.06 -0.09 -5.67
CA ARG A 23 -5.82 -0.10 -6.45
C ARG A 23 -4.64 -0.42 -5.55
N ARG A 24 -3.72 -1.23 -6.08
CA ARG A 24 -2.49 -1.59 -5.38
C ARG A 24 -1.62 -0.34 -5.17
N GLY A 25 -0.99 -0.26 -4.01
CA GLY A 25 -0.12 0.87 -3.68
C GLY A 25 -0.85 2.21 -3.47
N CYS A 26 -2.18 2.20 -3.49
CA CYS A 26 -3.05 3.33 -3.16
C CYS A 26 -3.80 3.07 -1.84
N SER A 27 -4.20 4.13 -1.17
CA SER A 27 -4.85 4.13 0.13
C SER A 27 -5.81 5.31 0.26
N THR A 28 -6.69 5.27 1.25
CA THR A 28 -7.54 6.43 1.59
C THR A 28 -6.71 7.66 1.94
N THR A 29 -5.56 7.45 2.58
CA THR A 29 -4.59 8.48 2.93
C THR A 29 -4.16 9.32 1.73
N ASP A 30 -4.03 8.74 0.53
CA ASP A 30 -3.61 9.48 -0.66
C ASP A 30 -4.61 10.58 -1.03
N GLN A 31 -5.90 10.26 -0.99
CA GLN A 31 -6.96 11.22 -1.31
C GLN A 31 -7.18 12.24 -0.21
N ILE A 32 -7.07 11.80 1.04
CA ILE A 32 -7.15 12.67 2.21
C ILE A 32 -5.99 13.68 2.17
N ALA A 33 -4.76 13.24 1.89
CA ALA A 33 -3.59 14.09 1.79
C ALA A 33 -3.71 15.06 0.61
N GLN A 34 -4.22 14.60 -0.54
CA GLN A 34 -4.46 15.47 -1.69
C GLN A 34 -5.49 16.56 -1.40
N LEU A 35 -6.63 16.19 -0.80
CA LEU A 35 -7.68 17.13 -0.45
C LEU A 35 -7.21 18.15 0.61
N ASP A 36 -6.58 17.68 1.70
CA ASP A 36 -5.99 18.55 2.74
C ASP A 36 -5.02 19.56 2.15
N THR A 37 -4.13 19.09 1.26
CA THR A 37 -3.14 19.94 0.60
C THR A 37 -3.81 21.00 -0.27
N ASP A 38 -4.77 20.60 -1.13
CA ASP A 38 -5.43 21.51 -2.05
C ASP A 38 -6.25 22.59 -1.32
N ILE A 39 -6.98 22.22 -0.26
CA ILE A 39 -7.71 23.16 0.58
C ILE A 39 -6.75 24.17 1.23
N LYS A 40 -5.65 23.68 1.78
CA LYS A 40 -4.63 24.54 2.40
C LYS A 40 -3.94 25.45 1.40
N HIS A 41 -3.70 24.95 0.19
CA HIS A 41 -3.17 25.75 -0.90
C HIS A 41 -4.15 26.88 -1.27
N SER A 42 -5.46 26.60 -1.36
CA SER A 42 -6.47 27.63 -1.60
C SER A 42 -6.47 28.67 -0.47
N PHE A 43 -6.39 28.24 0.80
CA PHE A 43 -6.27 29.16 1.93
C PHE A 43 -5.02 30.03 1.87
N ASN A 44 -3.89 29.48 1.43
CA ASN A 44 -2.65 30.23 1.28
C ASN A 44 -2.82 31.39 0.28
N GLN A 45 -3.58 31.13 -0.80
CA GLN A 45 -3.92 32.08 -1.87
C GLN A 45 -5.13 32.98 -1.56
N LYS A 46 -5.68 32.95 -0.34
CA LYS A 46 -6.93 33.66 0.03
C LYS A 46 -8.13 33.29 -0.87
N ARG A 47 -8.17 32.03 -1.32
CA ARG A 47 -9.24 31.41 -2.12
C ARG A 47 -10.04 30.42 -1.27
N SER A 48 -11.22 30.07 -1.74
CA SER A 48 -12.07 29.03 -1.15
C SER A 48 -12.00 27.74 -1.97
N THR A 49 -12.21 26.60 -1.33
CA THR A 49 -12.40 25.32 -2.02
C THR A 49 -13.82 24.87 -1.79
N VAL A 50 -14.58 24.66 -2.86
CA VAL A 50 -15.93 24.08 -2.75
C VAL A 50 -15.84 22.62 -3.16
N ALA A 51 -16.29 21.73 -2.29
CA ALA A 51 -16.24 20.29 -2.48
C ALA A 51 -17.65 19.70 -2.40
N THR A 52 -18.02 18.90 -3.40
CA THR A 52 -19.25 18.10 -3.40
C THR A 52 -18.89 16.63 -3.26
N PHE A 53 -19.40 16.01 -2.20
CA PHE A 53 -19.29 14.60 -1.90
C PHE A 53 -20.55 13.90 -2.38
N LEU A 54 -20.37 12.90 -3.26
CA LEU A 54 -21.45 12.17 -3.89
C LEU A 54 -21.35 10.69 -3.55
N ASP A 55 -22.49 10.08 -3.19
CA ASP A 55 -22.61 8.65 -2.91
C ASP A 55 -23.46 7.97 -3.99
N ILE A 56 -22.98 6.84 -4.51
CA ILE A 56 -23.74 6.03 -5.46
C ILE A 56 -24.63 5.06 -4.67
N ASN A 57 -25.94 5.13 -4.90
CA ASN A 57 -26.90 4.25 -4.24
C ASN A 57 -26.63 2.78 -4.56
N LYS A 58 -26.27 2.00 -3.53
CA LYS A 58 -26.04 0.55 -3.61
C LYS A 58 -25.17 0.21 -4.84
N ALA A 59 -23.99 0.82 -4.93
CA ALA A 59 -23.15 0.79 -6.13
C ALA A 59 -22.89 -0.62 -6.67
N TYR A 60 -22.71 -1.62 -5.80
CA TYR A 60 -22.49 -3.02 -6.20
C TYR A 60 -23.75 -3.73 -6.69
N ASP A 61 -24.90 -3.44 -6.07
CA ASP A 61 -26.18 -4.08 -6.41
C ASP A 61 -26.79 -3.51 -7.70
N THR A 62 -26.46 -2.25 -8.03
CA THR A 62 -27.03 -1.51 -9.16
C THR A 62 -26.21 -1.60 -10.44
N VAL A 63 -25.12 -2.37 -10.45
CA VAL A 63 -24.26 -2.53 -11.62
C VAL A 63 -25.04 -3.14 -12.79
N TRP A 64 -25.17 -2.39 -13.88
CA TRP A 64 -25.75 -2.90 -15.11
C TRP A 64 -24.82 -3.92 -15.79
N ILE A 65 -25.05 -5.21 -15.53
CA ILE A 65 -24.19 -6.33 -15.95
C ILE A 65 -23.88 -6.30 -17.45
N GLN A 66 -24.87 -6.11 -18.30
CA GLN A 66 -24.65 -6.05 -19.76
C GLN A 66 -23.79 -4.85 -20.16
N GLY A 67 -24.00 -3.69 -19.51
CA GLY A 67 -23.16 -2.51 -19.71
C GLY A 67 -21.72 -2.73 -19.23
N LEU A 68 -21.54 -3.47 -18.13
CA LEU A 68 -20.22 -3.87 -17.64
C LEU A 68 -19.51 -4.80 -18.64
N LEU A 69 -20.17 -5.87 -19.10
CA LEU A 69 -19.61 -6.78 -20.09
C LEU A 69 -19.25 -6.05 -21.40
N PHE A 70 -20.10 -5.14 -21.86
CA PHE A 70 -19.83 -4.28 -23.01
C PHE A 70 -18.58 -3.41 -22.80
N LYS A 71 -18.44 -2.76 -21.62
CA LYS A 71 -17.23 -1.98 -21.27
C LYS A 71 -15.98 -2.86 -21.28
N MET A 72 -16.06 -4.06 -20.71
CA MET A 72 -14.93 -4.99 -20.63
C MET A 72 -14.48 -5.41 -22.03
N ALA A 73 -15.43 -5.83 -22.89
CA ALA A 73 -15.15 -6.16 -24.28
C ALA A 73 -14.53 -4.99 -25.05
N LYS A 74 -15.11 -3.79 -24.93
CA LYS A 74 -14.59 -2.57 -25.58
C LYS A 74 -13.17 -2.19 -25.12
N LYS A 75 -12.77 -2.60 -23.91
CA LYS A 75 -11.43 -2.37 -23.35
C LYS A 75 -10.45 -3.51 -23.66
N GLY A 76 -10.83 -4.45 -24.53
CA GLY A 76 -9.96 -5.53 -24.99
C GLY A 76 -9.99 -6.79 -24.10
N ILE A 77 -10.94 -6.89 -23.16
CA ILE A 77 -11.12 -8.11 -22.35
C ILE A 77 -12.08 -9.03 -23.10
N ALA A 78 -11.57 -10.14 -23.64
CA ALA A 78 -12.32 -11.05 -24.50
C ALA A 78 -12.08 -12.54 -24.15
N GLY A 79 -12.74 -13.42 -24.90
CA GLY A 79 -12.54 -14.88 -24.84
C GLY A 79 -13.11 -15.55 -23.59
N SER A 80 -12.49 -16.66 -23.20
CA SER A 80 -12.91 -17.49 -22.05
C SER A 80 -12.96 -16.71 -20.73
N PHE A 81 -12.11 -15.68 -20.59
CA PHE A 81 -12.08 -14.82 -19.42
C PHE A 81 -13.37 -13.99 -19.29
N LEU A 82 -13.83 -13.36 -20.38
CA LEU A 82 -15.09 -12.62 -20.40
C LEU A 82 -16.28 -13.58 -20.25
N GLY A 83 -16.20 -14.77 -20.87
CA GLY A 83 -17.21 -15.84 -20.72
C GLY A 83 -17.37 -16.29 -19.27
N TRP A 84 -16.27 -16.48 -18.55
CA TRP A 84 -16.29 -16.83 -17.12
C TRP A 84 -16.92 -15.71 -16.28
N ILE A 85 -16.56 -14.44 -16.52
CA ILE A 85 -17.16 -13.31 -15.79
C ILE A 85 -18.66 -13.21 -16.07
N LYS A 86 -19.07 -13.40 -17.32
CA LYS A 86 -20.49 -13.48 -17.70
C LYS A 86 -21.18 -14.60 -16.91
N GLY A 87 -20.59 -15.79 -16.83
CA GLY A 87 -21.10 -16.89 -16.01
C GLY A 87 -21.19 -16.56 -14.52
N PHE A 88 -20.14 -15.96 -13.95
CA PHE A 88 -20.08 -15.56 -12.54
C PHE A 88 -21.10 -14.50 -12.15
N LEU A 89 -21.43 -13.58 -13.07
CA LEU A 89 -22.40 -12.51 -12.87
C LEU A 89 -23.83 -12.94 -13.25
N SER A 90 -24.00 -14.02 -14.03
CA SER A 90 -25.32 -14.54 -14.43
C SER A 90 -25.90 -15.43 -13.32
N GLY A 91 -27.23 -15.43 -13.17
CA GLY A 91 -27.91 -16.30 -12.20
C GLY A 91 -27.94 -15.78 -10.74
N ARG A 92 -27.61 -14.50 -10.51
CA ARG A 92 -27.81 -13.86 -9.20
C ARG A 92 -29.19 -13.18 -9.15
N SER A 93 -30.05 -13.63 -8.25
CA SER A 93 -31.31 -12.95 -7.96
C SER A 93 -31.15 -12.01 -6.77
N MET A 94 -31.52 -10.75 -6.94
CA MET A 94 -31.74 -9.79 -5.85
C MET A 94 -33.11 -9.16 -6.07
N CYS A 95 -33.92 -9.04 -5.00
CA CYS A 95 -35.22 -8.39 -5.06
C CYS A 95 -35.21 -7.10 -4.24
N VAL A 96 -35.67 -5.99 -4.86
CA VAL A 96 -36.20 -4.81 -4.16
C VAL A 96 -37.34 -4.28 -5.03
N ARG A 97 -38.54 -4.19 -4.44
CA ARG A 97 -39.78 -3.72 -5.08
C ARG A 97 -40.03 -2.27 -4.71
N ILE A 98 -40.13 -1.37 -5.69
CA ILE A 98 -40.73 -0.04 -5.51
C ILE A 98 -41.68 0.24 -6.68
N GLY A 99 -42.97 0.01 -6.46
CA GLY A 99 -44.07 0.44 -7.33
C GLY A 99 -44.07 -0.12 -8.76
N SER A 100 -44.67 0.64 -9.69
CA SER A 100 -45.14 0.17 -11.01
C SER A 100 -44.69 1.01 -12.23
N VAL A 101 -43.70 1.91 -12.12
CA VAL A 101 -43.44 2.90 -13.20
C VAL A 101 -42.07 2.76 -13.87
N THR A 102 -42.07 2.76 -15.21
CA THR A 102 -40.89 2.71 -16.11
C THR A 102 -40.83 3.98 -16.96
N SER A 103 -39.64 4.56 -17.19
CA SER A 103 -39.46 5.74 -18.04
C SER A 103 -38.83 5.44 -19.42
N ILE A 104 -39.14 6.30 -20.40
CA ILE A 104 -38.92 6.16 -21.85
C ILE A 104 -37.55 6.77 -22.28
N PRO A 105 -36.88 6.29 -23.35
CA PRO A 105 -35.56 6.77 -23.77
C PRO A 105 -35.62 8.05 -24.62
N ALA A 106 -34.60 8.90 -24.50
CA ALA A 106 -34.34 10.06 -25.37
C ALA A 106 -32.89 10.00 -25.91
N PRO A 107 -32.65 10.39 -27.18
CA PRO A 107 -31.31 10.41 -27.77
C PRO A 107 -30.52 11.65 -27.33
N VAL A 108 -29.19 11.52 -27.24
CA VAL A 108 -28.29 12.65 -26.98
C VAL A 108 -27.04 12.54 -27.86
N GLU A 109 -26.83 13.58 -28.65
CA GLU A 109 -25.65 13.87 -29.46
C GLU A 109 -24.46 14.42 -28.64
N ASN A 110 -23.30 14.40 -29.29
CA ASN A 110 -21.94 14.59 -28.78
C ASN A 110 -21.61 15.97 -28.16
N GLY A 111 -20.50 16.04 -27.40
CA GLY A 111 -19.87 17.34 -27.04
C GLY A 111 -18.88 17.35 -25.86
N VAL A 112 -17.58 17.27 -26.20
CA VAL A 112 -16.31 17.83 -25.62
C VAL A 112 -16.14 18.08 -24.09
N PRO A 113 -14.96 17.78 -23.46
CA PRO A 113 -14.68 17.98 -22.02
C PRO A 113 -14.48 19.47 -21.64
N PRO A 114 -14.84 19.93 -20.41
CA PRO A 114 -14.59 21.31 -20.01
C PRO A 114 -13.14 21.50 -19.53
N ARG A 115 -12.60 22.70 -19.75
CA ARG A 115 -11.26 23.14 -19.33
C ARG A 115 -11.05 23.05 -17.80
N ARG A 116 -10.10 22.19 -17.39
CA ARG A 116 -9.09 22.25 -16.29
C ARG A 116 -9.27 23.04 -14.96
N VAL A 117 -10.47 23.34 -14.44
CA VAL A 117 -10.60 23.94 -13.07
C VAL A 117 -11.13 22.98 -11.99
N THR A 118 -11.79 21.89 -12.39
CA THR A 118 -12.43 20.94 -11.46
C THR A 118 -11.58 19.68 -11.28
N LYS A 119 -11.32 19.32 -10.03
CA LYS A 119 -10.61 18.08 -9.65
C LYS A 119 -11.62 17.01 -9.20
N ILE A 120 -11.24 15.75 -9.39
CA ILE A 120 -12.03 14.58 -9.00
C ILE A 120 -11.15 13.62 -8.19
N LEU A 121 -11.67 13.08 -7.10
CA LEU A 121 -11.10 11.98 -6.33
C LEU A 121 -12.14 10.87 -6.22
N LEU A 122 -11.70 9.63 -6.46
CA LEU A 122 -12.59 8.46 -6.51
C LEU A 122 -12.08 7.37 -5.59
N TYR A 123 -12.89 6.93 -4.63
CA TYR A 123 -12.55 5.77 -3.79
C TYR A 123 -13.76 4.86 -3.71
N ALA A 124 -13.71 3.76 -4.45
CA ALA A 124 -14.85 2.86 -4.58
C ALA A 124 -16.09 3.62 -5.09
N ASP A 125 -17.12 3.74 -4.26
CA ASP A 125 -18.39 4.44 -4.47
C ASP A 125 -18.37 5.91 -4.02
N ASP A 126 -17.41 6.31 -3.19
CA ASP A 126 -17.21 7.71 -2.80
C ASP A 126 -16.65 8.51 -3.99
N VAL A 127 -17.43 9.49 -4.46
CA VAL A 127 -17.04 10.42 -5.53
C VAL A 127 -16.94 11.83 -4.96
N LEU A 128 -15.75 12.40 -5.02
CA LEU A 128 -15.49 13.78 -4.61
C LEU A 128 -15.15 14.63 -5.83
N LEU A 129 -15.93 15.68 -6.05
CA LEU A 129 -15.63 16.75 -7.01
C LEU A 129 -15.35 18.05 -6.25
N TYR A 130 -14.32 18.78 -6.64
CA TYR A 130 -14.03 20.07 -6.00
C TYR A 130 -13.30 21.03 -6.92
N SER A 131 -13.44 22.31 -6.62
CA SER A 131 -12.78 23.40 -7.34
C SER A 131 -12.27 24.46 -6.37
N MET A 132 -11.10 25.00 -6.67
CA MET A 132 -10.52 26.14 -5.95
C MET A 132 -10.94 27.42 -6.66
N VAL A 133 -11.73 28.26 -5.98
CA VAL A 133 -12.36 29.46 -6.53
C VAL A 133 -12.08 30.67 -5.65
N LYS A 134 -12.20 31.89 -6.19
CA LYS A 134 -11.99 33.11 -5.41
C LYS A 134 -13.13 33.31 -4.43
N HIS A 135 -14.36 33.26 -4.93
CA HIS A 135 -15.59 33.30 -4.13
C HIS A 135 -16.33 31.97 -4.22
N PRO A 136 -16.92 31.46 -3.11
CA PRO A 136 -17.68 30.20 -3.12
C PRO A 136 -18.76 30.13 -4.21
N ALA A 137 -19.47 31.22 -4.46
CA ALA A 137 -20.50 31.31 -5.51
C ALA A 137 -19.95 31.02 -6.92
N ASP A 138 -18.68 31.35 -7.21
CA ASP A 138 -18.05 31.07 -8.50
C ASP A 138 -17.96 29.57 -8.79
N ALA A 139 -18.08 28.72 -7.75
CA ALA A 139 -18.06 27.28 -7.91
C ALA A 139 -19.28 26.74 -8.68
N GLU A 140 -20.38 27.50 -8.80
CA GLU A 140 -21.51 27.12 -9.66
C GLU A 140 -21.05 26.98 -11.12
N VAL A 141 -20.23 27.92 -11.59
CA VAL A 141 -19.71 27.93 -12.97
C VAL A 141 -18.76 26.77 -13.23
N THR A 142 -18.01 26.32 -12.21
CA THR A 142 -16.99 25.26 -12.38
C THR A 142 -17.51 23.85 -12.05
N LEU A 143 -18.35 23.71 -11.01
CA LEU A 143 -18.82 22.41 -10.52
C LEU A 143 -20.13 21.97 -11.16
N GLN A 144 -21.08 22.86 -11.45
CA GLN A 144 -22.35 22.44 -12.03
C GLN A 144 -22.18 21.72 -13.39
N PRO A 145 -21.34 22.20 -14.33
CA PRO A 145 -21.08 21.47 -15.57
C PRO A 145 -20.41 20.10 -15.36
N ALA A 146 -19.62 19.95 -14.29
CA ALA A 146 -19.02 18.68 -13.93
C ALA A 146 -20.06 17.72 -13.34
N LEU A 147 -20.94 18.21 -12.46
CA LEU A 147 -22.08 17.47 -11.92
C LEU A 147 -23.02 17.02 -13.03
N ASP A 148 -23.30 17.85 -14.04
CA ASP A 148 -24.13 17.47 -15.19
C ASP A 148 -23.48 16.37 -16.04
N LYS A 149 -22.14 16.33 -16.12
CA LYS A 149 -21.40 15.23 -16.75
C LYS A 149 -21.50 13.94 -15.94
N VAL A 150 -21.35 14.03 -14.62
CA VAL A 150 -21.56 12.90 -13.71
C VAL A 150 -22.99 12.38 -13.80
N ARG A 151 -24.00 13.27 -13.85
CA ARG A 151 -25.41 12.93 -14.06
C ARG A 151 -25.63 12.16 -15.36
N ARG A 152 -25.13 12.70 -16.48
CA ARG A 152 -25.25 12.06 -17.80
C ARG A 152 -24.56 10.69 -17.82
N TRP A 153 -23.38 10.59 -17.21
CA TRP A 153 -22.66 9.33 -17.07
C TRP A 153 -23.46 8.33 -16.22
N GLY A 154 -24.01 8.76 -15.09
CA GLY A 154 -24.82 7.94 -14.20
C GLY A 154 -26.04 7.38 -14.94
N ARG A 155 -26.80 8.23 -15.63
CA ARG A 155 -27.94 7.83 -16.46
C ARG A 155 -27.55 6.83 -17.55
N LYS A 156 -26.48 7.10 -18.30
CA LYS A 156 -25.97 6.21 -19.35
C LYS A 156 -25.61 4.81 -18.83
N TRP A 157 -25.06 4.74 -17.62
CA TRP A 157 -24.60 3.49 -17.01
C TRP A 157 -25.56 2.94 -15.95
N LYS A 158 -26.76 3.52 -15.84
CA LYS A 158 -27.82 3.16 -14.90
C LYS A 158 -27.44 3.27 -13.40
N PHE A 159 -26.45 4.10 -13.06
CA PHE A 159 -26.17 4.46 -11.68
C PHE A 159 -27.09 5.59 -11.21
N ARG A 160 -27.53 5.51 -9.95
CA ARG A 160 -28.30 6.55 -9.27
C ARG A 160 -27.48 7.08 -8.09
N PHE A 161 -27.46 8.39 -7.91
CA PHE A 161 -26.85 9.02 -6.74
C PHE A 161 -27.87 9.12 -5.60
N ALA A 162 -27.39 9.13 -4.36
CA ALA A 162 -28.22 9.20 -3.17
C ALA A 162 -28.38 10.66 -2.70
N PRO A 163 -29.53 11.34 -2.97
CA PRO A 163 -29.66 12.76 -2.65
C PRO A 163 -29.41 13.07 -1.17
N ASP A 164 -29.88 12.20 -0.27
CA ASP A 164 -29.78 12.38 1.18
C ASP A 164 -28.36 12.22 1.74
N LYS A 165 -27.47 11.54 1.01
CA LYS A 165 -26.07 11.33 1.40
C LYS A 165 -25.12 12.31 0.72
N ASN A 166 -25.56 12.92 -0.38
CA ASN A 166 -24.77 13.93 -1.06
C ASN A 166 -24.67 15.17 -0.18
N ALA A 167 -23.48 15.75 -0.12
CA ALA A 167 -23.26 16.98 0.65
C ALA A 167 -22.22 17.85 -0.04
N MET A 168 -22.29 19.15 0.27
CA MET A 168 -21.31 20.13 -0.14
C MET A 168 -20.64 20.71 1.12
N VAL A 169 -19.33 20.90 1.06
CA VAL A 169 -18.60 21.67 2.07
C VAL A 169 -17.87 22.81 1.39
N VAL A 170 -18.11 24.02 1.87
CA VAL A 170 -17.38 25.23 1.47
C VAL A 170 -16.21 25.43 2.44
N PHE A 171 -15.00 25.10 1.98
CA PHE A 171 -13.79 25.34 2.74
C PHE A 171 -13.33 26.78 2.54
N THR A 172 -13.39 27.60 3.59
CA THR A 172 -13.00 29.01 3.51
C THR A 172 -12.53 29.56 4.86
N ARG A 173 -11.59 30.50 4.79
CA ARG A 173 -11.12 31.30 5.94
C ARG A 173 -11.51 32.77 5.81
N ALA A 174 -12.28 33.12 4.79
CA ALA A 174 -12.81 34.47 4.65
C ALA A 174 -13.78 34.74 5.80
N HIS A 175 -13.68 35.93 6.41
CA HIS A 175 -14.60 36.36 7.46
C HIS A 175 -16.03 36.55 6.91
N LYS A 176 -16.15 37.01 5.66
CA LYS A 176 -17.40 37.16 4.92
C LYS A 176 -17.26 36.40 3.59
N PRO A 177 -17.51 35.08 3.57
CA PRO A 177 -17.29 34.27 2.38
C PRO A 177 -18.31 34.53 1.26
N GLY A 178 -19.43 35.21 1.56
CA GLY A 178 -20.54 35.38 0.64
C GLY A 178 -21.52 34.21 0.76
N ASN A 179 -22.39 34.08 -0.24
CA ASN A 179 -23.38 33.00 -0.29
C ASN A 179 -22.72 31.69 -0.71
N ASP A 180 -23.22 30.59 -0.13
CA ASP A 180 -22.89 29.26 -0.58
C ASP A 180 -23.47 29.01 -1.98
N PRO A 181 -22.75 28.29 -2.85
CA PRO A 181 -23.21 28.04 -4.20
C PRO A 181 -24.45 27.12 -4.24
N LEU A 182 -25.28 27.32 -5.26
CA LEU A 182 -26.48 26.55 -5.53
C LEU A 182 -26.18 25.45 -6.55
N LEU A 183 -25.73 24.30 -6.05
CA LEU A 183 -25.41 23.13 -6.87
C LEU A 183 -26.54 22.09 -6.83
N TYR A 184 -26.81 21.47 -7.99
CA TYR A 184 -27.87 20.50 -8.17
C TYR A 184 -27.37 19.21 -8.81
N LEU A 185 -27.87 18.06 -8.34
CA LEU A 185 -27.66 16.76 -8.96
C LEU A 185 -28.99 16.02 -9.06
N ASP A 186 -29.34 15.55 -10.26
CA ASP A 186 -30.64 14.94 -10.57
C ASP A 186 -31.84 15.76 -10.06
N GLY A 187 -31.77 17.09 -10.22
CA GLY A 187 -32.83 18.03 -9.83
C GLY A 187 -32.89 18.34 -8.33
N HIS A 188 -32.06 17.69 -7.50
CA HIS A 188 -32.02 17.93 -6.06
C HIS A 188 -30.86 18.87 -5.72
N ARG A 189 -31.13 19.85 -4.85
CA ARG A 189 -30.08 20.74 -4.32
C ARG A 189 -29.15 19.94 -3.42
N ILE A 190 -27.84 20.06 -3.64
CA ILE A 190 -26.84 19.48 -2.74
C ILE A 190 -26.73 20.38 -1.50
N PRO A 191 -27.01 19.87 -0.29
CA PRO A 191 -26.99 20.69 0.92
C PRO A 191 -25.56 21.10 1.29
N SER A 192 -25.38 22.38 1.62
CA SER A 192 -24.14 22.87 2.25
C SER A 192 -24.10 22.46 3.71
N GLN A 193 -23.00 21.87 4.15
CA GLN A 193 -22.79 21.42 5.52
C GLN A 193 -21.47 21.99 6.07
N PRO A 194 -21.43 22.39 7.35
CA PRO A 194 -20.22 22.92 7.97
C PRO A 194 -19.16 21.85 8.21
N THR A 195 -19.58 20.59 8.34
CA THR A 195 -18.71 19.43 8.57
C THR A 195 -19.20 18.23 7.78
N PHE A 196 -18.29 17.47 7.18
CA PHE A 196 -18.62 16.24 6.46
C PHE A 196 -17.59 15.13 6.74
N LYS A 197 -18.05 13.88 6.79
CA LYS A 197 -17.19 12.71 7.00
C LYS A 197 -16.77 12.13 5.65
N PHE A 198 -15.50 12.24 5.30
CA PHE A 198 -14.92 11.69 4.08
C PHE A 198 -13.81 10.71 4.40
N LEU A 199 -13.91 9.48 3.88
CA LEU A 199 -12.94 8.39 4.10
C LEU A 199 -12.55 8.19 5.57
N GLY A 200 -13.52 8.32 6.48
CA GLY A 200 -13.31 8.12 7.92
C GLY A 200 -12.83 9.35 8.69
N LEU A 201 -12.51 10.47 8.03
CA LEU A 201 -12.10 11.72 8.67
C LEU A 201 -13.24 12.76 8.60
N TRP A 202 -13.38 13.55 9.66
CA TRP A 202 -14.35 14.66 9.70
C TRP A 202 -13.67 15.95 9.27
N PHE A 203 -14.04 16.46 8.11
CA PHE A 203 -13.55 17.73 7.58
C PHE A 203 -14.50 18.84 8.01
N ASP A 204 -13.98 19.85 8.71
CA ASP A 204 -14.72 21.10 8.98
C ASP A 204 -14.37 22.19 7.97
N SER A 205 -15.30 23.11 7.71
CA SER A 205 -15.17 24.20 6.72
C SER A 205 -13.92 25.08 6.89
N LYS A 206 -13.35 25.16 8.10
CA LYS A 206 -12.13 25.93 8.38
C LYS A 206 -10.85 25.08 8.40
N LEU A 207 -11.01 23.76 8.25
CA LEU A 207 -9.98 22.73 8.35
C LEU A 207 -9.18 22.83 9.66
N LEU A 208 -9.87 23.08 10.76
CA LEU A 208 -9.31 23.14 12.12
C LEU A 208 -9.18 21.75 12.76
N TRP A 209 -9.79 20.75 12.14
CA TRP A 209 -9.90 19.36 12.58
C TRP A 209 -10.59 19.17 13.93
N LYS A 210 -11.32 20.18 14.41
CA LYS A 210 -11.93 20.16 15.75
C LYS A 210 -12.92 18.99 15.87
N SER A 211 -13.85 18.88 14.93
CA SER A 211 -14.88 17.82 14.94
C SER A 211 -14.27 16.42 14.84
N HIS A 212 -13.19 16.25 14.06
CA HIS A 212 -12.50 14.96 13.98
C HIS A 212 -11.77 14.62 15.29
N ILE A 213 -11.06 15.59 15.86
CA ILE A 213 -10.33 15.43 17.11
C ILE A 213 -11.30 15.14 18.25
N ASP A 214 -12.44 15.85 18.33
CA ASP A 214 -13.50 15.57 19.31
C ASP A 214 -14.01 14.13 19.18
N HIS A 215 -14.25 13.67 17.94
CA HIS A 215 -14.65 12.29 17.68
C HIS A 215 -13.60 11.28 18.15
N VAL A 216 -12.32 11.47 17.80
CA VAL A 216 -11.22 10.58 18.20
C VAL A 216 -11.04 10.58 19.71
N THR A 217 -11.02 11.76 20.35
CA THR A 217 -10.93 11.90 21.81
C THR A 217 -12.05 11.15 22.52
N ASN A 218 -13.30 11.29 22.07
CA ASN A 218 -14.44 10.59 22.67
C ASN A 218 -14.32 9.07 22.55
N ARG A 219 -13.85 8.56 21.41
CA ARG A 219 -13.59 7.11 21.25
C ARG A 219 -12.43 6.64 22.14
N CYS A 220 -11.36 7.43 22.27
CA CYS A 220 -10.27 7.13 23.20
C CYS A 220 -10.74 7.14 24.67
N LEU A 221 -11.67 8.02 25.04
CA LEU A 221 -12.26 8.04 26.39
C LEU A 221 -13.05 6.75 26.67
N ASN A 222 -13.83 6.26 25.70
CA ASN A 222 -14.50 4.97 25.83
C ASN A 222 -13.50 3.82 26.01
N LEU A 223 -12.41 3.81 25.24
CA LEU A 223 -11.33 2.84 25.41
C LEU A 223 -10.65 2.98 26.77
N LYS A 224 -10.45 4.21 27.29
CA LYS A 224 -9.91 4.42 28.64
C LYS A 224 -10.75 3.74 29.71
N ASN A 225 -12.07 3.76 29.59
CA ASN A 225 -12.95 3.06 30.53
C ASN A 225 -12.71 1.55 30.48
N LEU A 226 -12.59 0.97 29.28
CA LEU A 226 -12.21 -0.44 29.11
C LEU A 226 -10.86 -0.76 29.77
N PHE A 227 -9.81 0.02 29.51
CA PHE A 227 -8.50 -0.19 30.13
C PHE A 227 -8.56 -0.08 31.65
N SER A 228 -9.38 0.84 32.18
CA SER A 228 -9.57 0.99 33.63
C SER A 228 -10.22 -0.24 34.27
N ILE A 229 -11.06 -0.97 33.54
CA ILE A 229 -11.65 -2.25 33.99
C ILE A 229 -10.59 -3.35 33.94
N LEU A 230 -9.88 -3.47 32.81
CA LEU A 230 -8.88 -4.53 32.61
C LEU A 230 -7.73 -4.45 33.62
N THR A 231 -7.27 -3.24 33.96
CA THR A 231 -6.17 -3.04 34.91
C THR A 231 -6.56 -3.28 36.38
N ARG A 232 -7.86 -3.37 36.69
CA ARG A 232 -8.37 -3.61 38.05
C ARG A 232 -8.66 -5.08 38.34
N SER A 233 -8.60 -5.95 37.34
CA SER A 233 -8.85 -7.38 37.53
C SER A 233 -7.68 -8.05 38.26
N LYS A 234 -7.95 -8.81 39.34
CA LYS A 234 -6.93 -9.53 40.11
C LYS A 234 -6.21 -10.60 39.29
N ALA A 235 -6.91 -11.27 38.39
CA ALA A 235 -6.35 -12.20 37.40
C ALA A 235 -6.21 -11.51 36.02
N GLY A 236 -5.87 -10.22 36.02
CA GLY A 236 -5.87 -9.38 34.83
C GLY A 236 -4.74 -9.69 33.82
N PRO A 237 -4.82 -9.10 32.61
CA PRO A 237 -3.77 -9.26 31.61
C PRO A 237 -2.46 -8.62 32.05
N THR A 238 -1.33 -9.16 31.55
CA THR A 238 -0.01 -8.59 31.81
C THR A 238 0.14 -7.19 31.22
N THR A 239 1.03 -6.38 31.78
CA THR A 239 1.35 -5.03 31.26
C THR A 239 1.72 -5.06 29.78
N GLN A 240 2.51 -6.06 29.35
CA GLN A 240 2.88 -6.23 27.94
C GLN A 240 1.65 -6.45 27.04
N THR A 241 0.71 -7.28 27.49
CA THR A 241 -0.56 -7.53 26.78
C THR A 241 -1.40 -6.27 26.68
N LEU A 242 -1.48 -5.49 27.76
CA LEU A 242 -2.22 -4.23 27.79
C LEU A 242 -1.56 -3.17 26.88
N VAL A 243 -0.23 -3.09 26.83
CA VAL A 243 0.48 -2.21 25.89
C VAL A 243 0.22 -2.64 24.45
N LEU A 244 0.20 -3.94 24.15
CA LEU A 244 -0.18 -4.45 22.83
C LEU A 244 -1.62 -4.08 22.47
N LEU A 245 -2.55 -4.18 23.43
CA LEU A 245 -3.93 -3.76 23.26
C LEU A 245 -4.05 -2.25 23.03
N TYR A 246 -3.25 -1.44 23.73
CA TYR A 246 -3.20 0.01 23.54
C TYR A 246 -2.73 0.35 22.12
N LYS A 247 -1.65 -0.29 21.66
CA LYS A 247 -1.10 -0.10 20.31
C LYS A 247 -2.11 -0.51 19.23
N SER A 248 -2.86 -1.58 19.45
CA SER A 248 -3.83 -2.11 18.47
C SER A 248 -5.17 -1.38 18.44
N LEU A 249 -5.66 -0.82 19.56
CA LEU A 249 -6.98 -0.16 19.63
C LEU A 249 -6.91 1.36 19.72
N VAL A 250 -6.07 1.89 20.61
CA VAL A 250 -6.01 3.34 20.88
C VAL A 250 -5.12 4.00 19.86
N ARG A 251 -3.91 3.48 19.67
CA ARG A 251 -2.93 4.08 18.78
C ARG A 251 -3.29 3.91 17.31
N SER A 252 -3.87 2.79 16.90
CA SER A 252 -4.38 2.62 15.53
C SER A 252 -5.46 3.64 15.17
N LEU A 253 -6.35 3.96 16.12
CA LEU A 253 -7.36 5.00 15.98
C LEU A 253 -6.75 6.40 15.84
N MET A 254 -5.71 6.71 16.63
CA MET A 254 -4.98 7.97 16.53
C MET A 254 -4.12 8.05 15.25
N ASP A 255 -3.52 6.94 14.81
CA ASP A 255 -2.65 6.93 13.63
C ASP A 255 -3.46 7.20 12.34
N TYR A 256 -4.72 6.77 12.28
CA TYR A 256 -5.56 6.93 11.10
C TYR A 256 -5.87 8.39 10.79
N GLY A 257 -5.37 8.87 9.64
CA GLY A 257 -5.58 10.24 9.19
C GLY A 257 -4.65 11.29 9.79
N ALA A 258 -3.69 10.89 10.66
CA ALA A 258 -2.75 11.79 11.32
C ALA A 258 -1.93 12.64 10.34
N ILE A 259 -1.65 12.13 9.14
CA ILE A 259 -0.96 12.86 8.06
C ILE A 259 -1.69 14.16 7.68
N ALA A 260 -3.02 14.19 7.78
CA ALA A 260 -3.83 15.37 7.53
C ALA A 260 -4.12 16.13 8.83
N TYR A 261 -4.82 15.50 9.78
CA TYR A 261 -5.29 16.20 10.98
C TYR A 261 -4.16 16.58 11.95
N GLY A 262 -2.99 15.92 11.87
CA GLY A 262 -1.80 16.24 12.66
C GLY A 262 -1.22 17.63 12.38
N SER A 263 -1.73 18.33 11.37
CA SER A 263 -1.48 19.74 11.12
C SER A 263 -2.28 20.71 11.99
N ALA A 264 -3.23 20.21 12.79
CA ALA A 264 -4.06 21.00 13.70
C ALA A 264 -3.22 21.70 14.78
N SER A 265 -3.86 22.59 15.55
CA SER A 265 -3.18 23.30 16.63
C SER A 265 -2.66 22.34 17.70
N LYS A 266 -1.50 22.66 18.31
CA LYS A 266 -0.92 21.88 19.41
C LYS A 266 -1.95 21.63 20.52
N THR A 267 -2.71 22.67 20.88
CA THR A 267 -3.78 22.57 21.89
C THR A 267 -4.85 21.55 21.53
N ASN A 268 -5.27 21.46 20.26
CA ASN A 268 -6.26 20.46 19.86
C ASN A 268 -5.66 19.04 19.86
N LEU A 269 -4.45 18.86 19.35
CA LEU A 269 -3.78 17.55 19.34
C LEU A 269 -3.50 17.03 20.75
N GLU A 270 -3.16 17.92 21.69
CA GLU A 270 -2.91 17.59 23.08
C GLU A 270 -4.11 16.92 23.75
N ARG A 271 -5.35 17.27 23.34
CA ARG A 271 -6.58 16.68 23.89
C ARG A 271 -6.65 15.16 23.69
N VAL A 272 -6.16 14.67 22.56
CA VAL A 272 -6.08 13.23 22.26
C VAL A 272 -4.92 12.59 23.03
N ASP A 273 -3.75 13.25 23.03
CA ASP A 273 -2.54 12.74 23.68
C ASP A 273 -2.70 12.66 25.21
N VAL A 274 -3.46 13.57 25.84
CA VAL A 274 -3.79 13.52 27.28
C VAL A 274 -4.54 12.22 27.62
N VAL A 275 -5.52 11.83 26.80
CA VAL A 275 -6.28 10.60 27.03
C VAL A 275 -5.39 9.38 26.83
N GLY A 276 -4.54 9.37 25.79
CA GLY A 276 -3.56 8.31 25.57
C GLY A 276 -2.63 8.12 26.78
N ARG A 277 -2.04 9.20 27.29
CA ARG A 277 -1.19 9.17 28.49
C ARG A 277 -1.94 8.73 29.75
N ALA A 278 -3.21 9.09 29.89
CA ALA A 278 -4.03 8.60 30.99
C ALA A 278 -4.23 7.08 30.94
N ILE A 279 -4.40 6.51 29.73
CA ILE A 279 -4.49 5.06 29.54
C ILE A 279 -3.15 4.39 29.88
N LEU A 280 -2.02 4.92 29.40
CA LEU A 280 -0.70 4.38 29.71
C LEU A 280 -0.41 4.40 31.22
N ARG A 281 -0.83 5.46 31.92
CA ARG A 281 -0.73 5.51 33.40
C ARG A 281 -1.54 4.40 34.06
N ASN A 282 -2.76 4.14 33.61
CA ASN A 282 -3.57 3.04 34.14
C ASN A 282 -2.89 1.69 33.91
N ILE A 283 -2.30 1.48 32.72
CA ILE A 283 -1.60 0.24 32.37
C ILE A 283 -0.39 0.00 33.28
N LEU A 284 0.38 1.04 33.57
CA LEU A 284 1.57 0.94 34.42
C LEU A 284 1.27 1.03 35.93
N GLY A 285 0.03 1.33 36.33
CA GLY A 285 -0.28 1.70 37.72
C GLY A 285 0.44 2.97 38.18
N ALA A 286 0.83 3.85 37.25
CA ALA A 286 1.66 5.01 37.52
C ALA A 286 0.86 6.19 38.11
N LYS A 287 1.51 6.96 38.99
CA LYS A 287 0.92 8.18 39.57
C LYS A 287 0.72 9.25 38.51
N ARG A 288 -0.22 10.17 38.74
CA ARG A 288 -0.45 11.32 37.84
C ARG A 288 0.80 12.20 37.66
N SER A 289 1.63 12.30 38.70
CA SER A 289 2.89 13.04 38.71
C SER A 289 4.03 12.37 37.94
N THR A 290 3.89 11.11 37.51
CA THR A 290 4.93 10.42 36.74
C THR A 290 5.24 11.20 35.45
N PRO A 291 6.53 11.50 35.19
CA PRO A 291 6.97 12.16 33.97
C PRO A 291 6.48 11.43 32.72
N VAL A 292 6.09 12.19 31.70
CA VAL A 292 5.46 11.63 30.49
C VAL A 292 6.46 10.81 29.69
N GLU A 293 7.71 11.24 29.66
CA GLU A 293 8.84 10.61 29.00
C GLU A 293 9.09 9.20 29.53
N MET A 294 8.96 9.00 30.85
CA MET A 294 9.08 7.69 31.48
C MET A 294 7.94 6.75 31.08
N LEU A 295 6.70 7.25 30.94
CA LEU A 295 5.59 6.43 30.45
C LEU A 295 5.86 5.90 29.04
N TYR A 296 6.43 6.74 28.18
CA TYR A 296 6.77 6.36 26.82
C TYR A 296 7.93 5.37 26.76
N ALA A 297 8.98 5.57 27.56
CA ALA A 297 10.12 4.65 27.66
C ALA A 297 9.69 3.26 28.14
N GLU A 298 8.98 3.17 29.27
CA GLU A 298 8.56 1.90 29.88
C GLU A 298 7.59 1.09 29.00
N THR A 299 6.77 1.77 28.20
CA THR A 299 5.78 1.10 27.33
C THR A 299 6.28 0.91 25.89
N GLY A 300 7.45 1.43 25.55
CA GLY A 300 7.93 1.49 24.16
C GLY A 300 6.90 2.16 23.24
N THR A 301 6.36 3.31 23.65
CA THR A 301 5.42 4.12 22.88
C THR A 301 5.97 5.54 22.67
N GLU A 302 5.30 6.35 21.85
CA GLU A 302 5.69 7.72 21.58
C GLU A 302 4.46 8.64 21.62
N SER A 303 4.70 9.95 21.78
CA SER A 303 3.63 10.94 21.71
C SER A 303 2.98 11.01 20.33
N LEU A 304 1.73 11.46 20.28
CA LEU A 304 0.99 11.64 19.03
C LEU A 304 1.75 12.53 18.02
N SER A 305 2.46 13.54 18.51
CA SER A 305 3.26 14.44 17.68
C SER A 305 4.39 13.69 16.99
N TRP A 306 5.24 12.98 17.75
CA TRP A 306 6.32 12.18 17.17
C TRP A 306 5.80 11.11 16.22
N ARG A 307 4.70 10.47 16.60
CA ARG A 307 4.04 9.45 15.79
C ARG A 307 3.58 9.99 14.45
N THR A 308 2.93 11.15 14.45
CA THR A 308 2.47 11.83 13.24
C THR A 308 3.63 12.15 12.30
N LYS A 309 4.74 12.66 12.84
CA LYS A 309 5.96 12.96 12.05
C LYS A 309 6.51 11.69 11.39
N LEU A 310 6.64 10.61 12.17
CA LEU A 310 7.12 9.32 11.67
C LEU A 310 6.24 8.78 10.55
N LEU A 311 4.92 8.77 10.74
CA LEU A 311 3.96 8.28 9.75
C LEU A 311 3.98 9.13 8.47
N THR A 312 4.08 10.46 8.60
CA THR A 312 4.16 11.38 7.46
C THR A 312 5.45 11.17 6.67
N ARG A 313 6.60 11.02 7.34
CA ARG A 313 7.88 10.75 6.68
C ARG A 313 7.88 9.41 5.96
N LYS A 314 7.40 8.35 6.62
CA LYS A 314 7.24 7.02 6.02
C LYS A 314 6.33 7.08 4.79
N TYR A 315 5.23 7.83 4.88
CA TYR A 315 4.32 8.03 3.76
C TYR A 315 4.99 8.75 2.58
N MET A 316 5.74 9.84 2.82
CA MET A 316 6.47 10.57 1.78
C MET A 316 7.51 9.71 1.06
N ILE A 317 8.29 8.94 1.82
CA ILE A 317 9.27 8.00 1.26
C ILE A 317 8.54 6.96 0.41
N ASN A 318 7.51 6.30 0.94
CA ASN A 318 6.75 5.32 0.15
C ASN A 318 6.14 5.91 -1.12
N LEU A 319 5.75 7.19 -1.09
CA LEU A 319 5.14 7.87 -2.21
C LEU A 319 6.17 8.24 -3.30
N SER A 320 7.42 8.53 -2.94
CA SER A 320 8.47 8.87 -3.92
C SER A 320 8.78 7.71 -4.86
N TYR A 321 8.58 6.46 -4.44
CA TYR A 321 8.82 5.26 -5.26
C TYR A 321 7.57 4.74 -5.99
N LYS A 322 6.43 5.46 -5.96
CA LYS A 322 5.15 4.98 -6.54
C LYS A 322 4.59 5.92 -7.62
N PRO A 323 5.18 5.96 -8.84
CA PRO A 323 4.76 6.89 -9.89
C PRO A 323 3.31 6.71 -10.38
N GLN A 324 2.75 5.51 -10.20
CA GLN A 324 1.37 5.18 -10.57
C GLN A 324 0.34 5.65 -9.53
N ASN A 325 0.77 6.02 -8.32
CA ASN A 325 -0.11 6.50 -7.26
C ASN A 325 -0.67 7.90 -7.62
N PRO A 326 -1.98 8.14 -7.44
CA PRO A 326 -2.62 9.44 -7.72
C PRO A 326 -1.92 10.65 -7.06
N MET A 327 -1.42 10.48 -5.83
CA MET A 327 -0.81 11.52 -5.02
C MET A 327 0.68 11.73 -5.36
N HIS A 328 1.32 10.86 -6.14
CA HIS A 328 2.73 10.98 -6.47
C HIS A 328 3.04 12.26 -7.25
N LYS A 329 2.34 12.51 -8.36
CA LYS A 329 2.56 13.73 -9.16
C LYS A 329 2.29 15.01 -8.35
N PRO A 330 1.16 15.14 -7.63
CA PRO A 330 0.96 16.26 -6.71
C PRO A 330 2.09 16.40 -5.68
N PHE A 331 2.56 15.31 -5.07
CA PHE A 331 3.65 15.36 -4.10
C PHE A 331 4.97 15.85 -4.70
N ILE A 332 5.37 15.36 -5.88
CA ILE A 332 6.57 15.85 -6.56
C ILE A 332 6.45 17.34 -6.88
N GLN A 333 5.28 17.80 -7.35
CA GLN A 333 5.01 19.22 -7.59
C GLN A 333 5.13 20.06 -6.32
N LEU A 334 4.60 19.58 -5.19
CA LEU A 334 4.76 20.23 -3.90
C LEU A 334 6.23 20.27 -3.46
N ALA A 335 6.97 19.19 -3.72
CA ALA A 335 8.35 19.07 -3.31
C ALA A 335 9.31 19.94 -4.12
N THR A 336 8.99 20.22 -5.39
CA THR A 336 9.78 21.11 -6.25
C THR A 336 9.30 22.57 -6.22
N SER A 337 8.09 22.82 -5.73
CA SER A 337 7.53 24.18 -5.66
C SER A 337 8.27 25.07 -4.66
N THR A 338 8.45 26.34 -5.02
CA THR A 338 8.95 27.42 -4.16
C THR A 338 7.83 28.14 -3.39
N THR A 339 6.65 27.54 -3.29
CA THR A 339 5.49 28.16 -2.63
C THR A 339 5.81 28.50 -1.18
N GLN A 340 5.69 29.77 -0.82
CA GLN A 340 5.77 30.21 0.57
C GLN A 340 4.46 29.93 1.30
N TRP A 341 4.51 29.07 2.32
CA TRP A 341 3.34 28.65 3.08
C TRP A 341 3.15 29.50 4.34
N LYS A 342 1.97 30.08 4.52
CA LYS A 342 1.59 30.73 5.78
C LYS A 342 1.45 29.69 6.91
N PRO A 343 1.85 29.98 8.15
CA PRO A 343 1.90 28.99 9.25
C PRO A 343 0.61 28.19 9.48
N ARG A 344 -0.55 28.84 9.37
CA ARG A 344 -1.86 28.19 9.56
C ARG A 344 -2.32 27.40 8.34
N SER A 345 -1.72 27.61 7.18
CA SER A 345 -2.09 26.99 5.91
C SER A 345 -1.04 25.99 5.43
N THR A 346 -0.01 25.68 6.20
CA THR A 346 1.01 24.69 5.80
C THR A 346 0.49 23.26 5.99
N PRO A 347 0.43 22.42 4.93
CA PRO A 347 0.11 21.00 5.04
C PRO A 347 1.09 20.27 5.95
N GLY A 348 0.64 19.21 6.64
CA GLY A 348 1.53 18.39 7.48
C GLY A 348 2.68 17.80 6.67
N LEU A 349 2.38 17.40 5.44
CA LEU A 349 3.33 16.89 4.46
C LEU A 349 4.48 17.87 4.17
N ILE A 350 4.17 19.16 3.99
CA ILE A 350 5.18 20.20 3.70
C ILE A 350 6.10 20.43 4.90
N LYS A 351 5.53 20.51 6.12
CA LYS A 351 6.32 20.72 7.35
C LYS A 351 7.40 19.64 7.51
N GLU A 352 7.03 18.38 7.27
CA GLU A 352 7.98 17.28 7.38
C GLU A 352 8.92 17.20 6.18
N LEU A 353 8.48 17.60 4.98
CA LEU A 353 9.35 17.68 3.81
C LEU A 353 10.48 18.69 4.01
N ASP A 354 10.18 19.88 4.52
CA ASP A 354 11.19 20.91 4.79
C ASP A 354 12.23 20.42 5.82
N PHE A 355 11.77 19.69 6.85
CA PHE A 355 12.66 19.03 7.80
C PHE A 355 13.55 17.97 7.13
N VAL A 356 13.01 17.11 6.27
CA VAL A 356 13.79 16.09 5.55
C VAL A 356 14.82 16.76 4.63
N LYS A 357 14.46 17.83 3.93
CA LYS A 357 15.39 18.63 3.11
C LYS A 357 16.49 19.27 3.95
N SER A 358 16.18 19.73 5.17
CA SER A 358 17.19 20.31 6.08
C SER A 358 18.24 19.30 6.54
N LEU A 359 17.95 17.99 6.44
CA LEU A 359 18.91 16.92 6.69
C LEU A 359 19.75 16.56 5.45
N GLY A 360 19.60 17.28 4.34
CA GLY A 360 20.30 16.97 3.08
C GLY A 360 19.72 15.77 2.31
N ILE A 361 18.57 15.24 2.73
CA ILE A 361 17.94 14.09 2.07
C ILE A 361 17.02 14.58 0.94
N SER A 362 17.36 14.23 -0.31
CA SER A 362 16.48 14.48 -1.46
C SER A 362 15.53 13.32 -1.68
N LEU A 363 14.22 13.55 -1.52
CA LEU A 363 13.17 12.59 -1.87
C LEU A 363 12.82 12.60 -3.37
N VAL A 364 13.39 13.54 -4.12
CA VAL A 364 13.19 13.72 -5.56
C VAL A 364 14.55 13.63 -6.24
N SER A 365 15.26 12.51 -6.05
CA SER A 365 16.45 12.24 -6.87
C SER A 365 16.00 11.66 -8.21
N HIS A 366 16.57 12.21 -9.29
CA HIS A 366 16.36 11.74 -10.65
C HIS A 366 16.78 10.27 -10.80
N GLN A 367 15.96 9.49 -11.50
CA GLN A 367 16.33 8.20 -12.11
C GLN A 367 16.80 7.10 -11.14
N LEU A 368 16.00 6.75 -10.14
CA LEU A 368 15.90 5.32 -9.87
C LEU A 368 15.18 4.72 -11.07
N LEU A 369 15.86 3.84 -11.81
CA LEU A 369 15.23 2.99 -12.84
C LEU A 369 13.97 2.42 -12.20
N LEU A 370 12.84 3.00 -12.58
CA LEU A 370 11.55 2.55 -12.09
C LEU A 370 11.49 1.05 -12.38
N PRO A 371 11.14 0.20 -11.40
CA PRO A 371 10.92 -1.21 -11.68
C PRO A 371 10.05 -1.28 -12.93
N SER A 372 10.52 -2.01 -13.94
CA SER A 372 9.80 -2.14 -15.20
C SER A 372 8.34 -2.43 -14.86
N PRO A 373 7.35 -1.74 -15.48
CA PRO A 373 5.97 -2.17 -15.33
C PRO A 373 5.96 -3.67 -15.64
N TYR A 374 5.42 -4.47 -14.71
CA TYR A 374 5.36 -5.93 -14.79
C TYR A 374 5.19 -6.34 -16.25
N LYS A 375 6.23 -6.89 -16.88
CA LYS A 375 6.21 -7.16 -18.33
C LYS A 375 5.15 -8.21 -18.67
N TYR A 376 4.82 -9.07 -17.71
CA TYR A 376 3.94 -10.20 -17.88
C TYR A 376 2.80 -10.24 -16.85
N PRO A 377 1.63 -10.81 -17.21
CA PRO A 377 0.54 -11.00 -16.28
C PRO A 377 0.95 -11.95 -15.16
N PRO A 378 0.44 -11.77 -13.93
CA PRO A 378 0.65 -12.74 -12.87
C PRO A 378 0.21 -14.14 -13.31
N PRO A 379 0.94 -15.19 -12.89
CA PRO A 379 0.65 -16.53 -13.34
C PRO A 379 -0.77 -16.93 -12.90
N SER A 380 -1.48 -17.66 -13.76
CA SER A 380 -2.86 -18.10 -13.50
C SER A 380 -2.95 -19.20 -12.44
N ARG A 381 -1.80 -19.82 -12.13
CA ARG A 381 -1.58 -20.87 -11.13
C ARG A 381 -0.30 -20.54 -10.37
N PRO A 382 -0.05 -21.10 -9.18
CA PRO A 382 1.27 -21.03 -8.55
C PRO A 382 2.35 -21.44 -9.55
N PRO A 383 3.59 -20.92 -9.41
CA PRO A 383 4.74 -21.56 -10.05
C PRO A 383 4.69 -23.03 -9.63
N ASP A 384 4.83 -23.94 -10.59
CA ASP A 384 4.74 -25.38 -10.31
C ASP A 384 6.07 -25.87 -9.70
N CYS A 385 6.48 -25.22 -8.61
CA CYS A 385 7.65 -25.57 -7.82
C CYS A 385 7.21 -26.37 -6.60
N LYS A 386 7.78 -27.55 -6.41
CA LYS A 386 7.58 -28.31 -5.18
C LYS A 386 8.37 -27.66 -4.05
N THR A 387 7.76 -27.45 -2.90
CA THR A 387 8.47 -27.00 -1.70
C THR A 387 8.66 -28.14 -0.72
N SER A 388 9.87 -28.29 -0.19
CA SER A 388 10.20 -29.24 0.88
C SER A 388 10.83 -28.50 2.06
N TRP A 389 10.58 -29.00 3.27
CA TRP A 389 11.07 -28.42 4.51
C TRP A 389 11.91 -29.44 5.26
N PHE A 390 13.07 -29.03 5.75
CA PHE A 390 13.90 -29.89 6.58
C PHE A 390 13.13 -30.32 7.85
N PRO A 391 13.23 -31.59 8.30
CA PRO A 391 12.41 -32.10 9.40
C PRO A 391 12.70 -31.45 10.77
N LEU A 392 13.91 -30.92 10.96
CA LEU A 392 14.31 -30.25 12.19
C LEU A 392 14.12 -28.75 12.05
N ASN A 393 13.59 -28.11 13.10
CA ASN A 393 13.58 -26.66 13.18
C ASN A 393 15.00 -26.10 13.43
N LYS A 394 15.19 -24.79 13.29
CA LYS A 394 16.52 -24.16 13.37
C LYS A 394 17.23 -24.43 14.72
N GLU A 395 16.50 -24.36 15.82
CA GLU A 395 17.04 -24.59 17.17
C GLU A 395 17.50 -26.04 17.36
N GLN A 396 16.66 -27.01 16.99
CA GLN A 396 16.98 -28.44 17.05
C GLN A 396 18.17 -28.79 16.15
N ALA A 397 18.22 -28.20 14.96
CA ALA A 397 19.27 -28.48 13.99
C ALA A 397 20.64 -27.95 14.44
N MET A 398 20.67 -26.78 15.10
CA MET A 398 21.88 -26.22 15.69
C MET A 398 22.34 -27.00 16.94
N ALA A 399 21.40 -27.48 17.76
CA ALA A 399 21.71 -28.25 18.96
C ALA A 399 22.38 -29.61 18.65
N CYS A 400 22.11 -30.21 17.49
CA CYS A 400 22.62 -31.53 17.12
C CYS A 400 23.15 -31.57 15.67
N LYS A 401 24.24 -30.83 15.40
CA LYS A 401 24.85 -30.71 14.06
C LYS A 401 25.10 -32.06 13.38
N HIS A 402 25.70 -33.03 14.08
CA HIS A 402 25.99 -34.36 13.50
C HIS A 402 24.71 -35.08 13.04
N ARG A 403 23.62 -35.00 13.82
CA ARG A 403 22.32 -35.58 13.45
C ARG A 403 21.75 -34.87 12.22
N THR A 404 21.88 -33.54 12.17
CA THR A 404 21.44 -32.72 11.04
C THR A 404 22.17 -33.10 9.75
N THR A 405 23.50 -33.21 9.78
CA THR A 405 24.30 -33.58 8.60
C THR A 405 23.96 -34.98 8.11
N ASN A 406 23.84 -35.97 9.01
CA ASN A 406 23.44 -37.33 8.64
C ASN A 406 22.05 -37.37 8.01
N LEU A 407 21.08 -36.66 8.61
CA LEU A 407 19.73 -36.59 8.07
C LEU A 407 19.71 -35.92 6.69
N PHE A 408 20.50 -34.86 6.51
CA PHE A 408 20.65 -34.19 5.21
C PHE A 408 21.25 -35.14 4.16
N ILE A 409 22.30 -35.90 4.50
CA ILE A 409 22.90 -36.89 3.60
C ILE A 409 21.85 -37.91 3.16
N THR A 410 21.08 -38.48 4.10
CA THR A 410 20.02 -39.44 3.77
C THR A 410 18.95 -38.85 2.84
N LEU A 411 18.51 -37.62 3.12
CA LEU A 411 17.53 -36.92 2.27
C LEU A 411 18.10 -36.61 0.88
N ASN A 412 19.35 -36.16 0.81
CA ASN A 412 20.00 -35.80 -0.44
C ASN A 412 20.31 -37.02 -1.32
N SER A 413 20.64 -38.17 -0.71
CA SER A 413 20.85 -39.44 -1.41
C SER A 413 19.57 -40.03 -2.00
N SER A 414 18.40 -39.66 -1.46
CA SER A 414 17.10 -40.08 -2.02
C SER A 414 16.71 -39.36 -3.32
N ALA A 415 17.40 -38.27 -3.66
CA ALA A 415 17.13 -37.50 -4.88
C ALA A 415 17.81 -38.15 -6.12
N PRO A 416 17.16 -38.16 -7.30
CA PRO A 416 17.74 -38.74 -8.51
C PRO A 416 19.13 -38.20 -8.83
N VAL A 417 20.04 -39.08 -9.28
CA VAL A 417 21.42 -38.69 -9.66
C VAL A 417 21.44 -37.70 -10.83
N THR A 418 20.44 -37.77 -11.70
CA THR A 418 20.26 -36.86 -12.85
C THR A 418 19.73 -35.48 -12.48
N SER A 419 19.44 -35.22 -11.20
CA SER A 419 19.01 -33.89 -10.74
C SER A 419 20.20 -32.96 -10.50
N ILE A 420 20.06 -31.70 -10.93
CA ILE A 420 21.06 -30.65 -10.61
C ILE A 420 20.70 -30.03 -9.26
N ARG A 421 21.71 -29.90 -8.40
CA ARG A 421 21.56 -29.41 -7.03
C ARG A 421 22.32 -28.10 -6.88
N ALA A 422 21.67 -27.07 -6.35
CA ALA A 422 22.29 -25.78 -6.08
C ALA A 422 22.05 -25.35 -4.63
N TYR A 423 23.06 -24.73 -4.03
CA TYR A 423 23.01 -24.11 -2.73
C TYR A 423 23.09 -22.60 -2.90
N THR A 424 22.28 -21.86 -2.14
CA THR A 424 22.15 -20.41 -2.30
C THR A 424 22.29 -19.70 -0.96
N ASP A 425 22.82 -18.48 -0.99
CA ASP A 425 22.87 -17.61 0.18
C ASP A 425 22.77 -16.12 -0.17
N GLY A 426 22.35 -15.32 0.80
CA GLY A 426 22.32 -13.87 0.73
C GLY A 426 22.93 -13.23 1.99
N SER A 427 23.90 -12.34 1.81
CA SER A 427 24.56 -11.63 2.92
C SER A 427 24.36 -10.12 2.82
N LYS A 428 24.44 -9.43 3.97
CA LYS A 428 24.46 -7.98 4.04
C LYS A 428 25.44 -7.52 5.11
N SER A 429 26.35 -6.64 4.72
CA SER A 429 27.25 -5.95 5.64
C SER A 429 26.80 -4.50 5.84
N SER A 430 27.03 -3.97 7.04
CA SER A 430 26.82 -2.54 7.35
C SER A 430 28.04 -1.69 7.00
N THR A 431 29.23 -2.28 6.91
CA THR A 431 30.50 -1.59 6.75
C THR A 431 31.48 -2.44 5.92
N PRO A 432 31.66 -2.17 4.61
CA PRO A 432 30.88 -1.23 3.79
C PRO A 432 29.41 -1.67 3.65
N GLU A 433 28.50 -0.73 3.34
CA GLU A 433 27.11 -1.08 3.06
C GLU A 433 27.02 -1.82 1.72
N SER A 434 27.10 -3.15 1.80
CA SER A 434 27.05 -4.08 0.68
C SER A 434 25.97 -5.14 0.94
N THR A 435 25.34 -5.61 -0.12
CA THR A 435 24.39 -6.71 -0.07
C THR A 435 24.71 -7.64 -1.22
N THR A 436 24.91 -8.91 -0.94
CA THR A 436 25.49 -9.86 -1.89
C THR A 436 24.68 -11.15 -1.92
N CYS A 437 24.72 -11.84 -3.04
CA CYS A 437 24.15 -13.17 -3.18
C CYS A 437 25.19 -14.13 -3.73
N ALA A 438 25.10 -15.40 -3.37
CA ALA A 438 26.01 -16.43 -3.85
C ALA A 438 25.30 -17.73 -4.19
N ILE A 439 25.88 -18.47 -5.12
CA ILE A 439 25.43 -19.80 -5.52
C ILE A 439 26.61 -20.77 -5.54
N PHE A 440 26.32 -22.02 -5.21
CA PHE A 440 27.25 -23.15 -5.35
C PHE A 440 26.51 -24.34 -5.97
N VAL A 441 26.99 -24.82 -7.12
CA VAL A 441 26.39 -25.92 -7.90
C VAL A 441 27.44 -27.02 -8.10
N PRO A 442 27.50 -28.02 -7.20
CA PRO A 442 28.57 -29.03 -7.22
C PRO A 442 28.66 -29.83 -8.52
N THR A 443 27.52 -30.20 -9.11
CA THR A 443 27.46 -31.03 -10.31
C THR A 443 28.01 -30.32 -11.55
N LEU A 444 27.97 -28.99 -11.56
CA LEU A 444 28.52 -28.17 -12.64
C LEU A 444 29.91 -27.61 -12.30
N ASN A 445 30.45 -27.96 -11.12
CA ASN A 445 31.66 -27.36 -10.53
C ASN A 445 31.66 -25.82 -10.63
N HIS A 446 30.49 -25.21 -10.38
CA HIS A 446 30.29 -23.78 -10.56
C HIS A 446 29.99 -23.13 -9.20
N GLU A 447 30.77 -22.10 -8.86
CA GLU A 447 30.56 -21.27 -7.69
C GLU A 447 30.75 -19.80 -8.07
N HIS A 448 29.85 -18.94 -7.63
CA HIS A 448 29.92 -17.53 -7.96
C HIS A 448 29.14 -16.69 -6.95
N ALA A 449 29.60 -15.46 -6.72
CA ALA A 449 28.97 -14.49 -5.86
C ALA A 449 28.86 -13.14 -6.59
N TRP A 450 27.81 -12.39 -6.28
CA TRP A 450 27.56 -11.10 -6.88
C TRP A 450 27.23 -10.05 -5.84
N THR A 451 27.62 -8.82 -6.14
CA THR A 451 27.23 -7.63 -5.39
C THR A 451 25.98 -6.99 -5.99
N LEU A 452 24.96 -6.77 -5.16
CA LEU A 452 23.70 -6.13 -5.55
C LEU A 452 23.75 -4.62 -5.44
N THR A 453 22.76 -3.95 -6.04
CA THR A 453 22.58 -2.50 -5.96
C THR A 453 22.50 -2.05 -4.50
N LYS A 454 23.24 -0.98 -4.18
CA LYS A 454 23.27 -0.38 -2.83
C LYS A 454 21.86 -0.07 -2.33
N GLY A 455 21.58 -0.43 -1.07
CA GLY A 455 20.25 -0.31 -0.47
C GLY A 455 19.37 -1.55 -0.60
N SER A 456 19.83 -2.60 -1.29
CA SER A 456 19.14 -3.89 -1.35
C SER A 456 18.95 -4.51 0.05
N SER A 457 17.88 -5.28 0.20
CA SER A 457 17.60 -6.03 1.43
C SER A 457 18.23 -7.43 1.36
N VAL A 458 18.55 -8.03 2.51
CA VAL A 458 18.99 -9.44 2.60
C VAL A 458 17.97 -10.35 1.93
N PHE A 459 16.67 -10.09 2.14
CA PHE A 459 15.61 -10.85 1.47
C PHE A 459 15.70 -10.79 -0.05
N THR A 460 15.97 -9.62 -0.64
CA THR A 460 16.18 -9.50 -2.09
C THR A 460 17.40 -10.29 -2.53
N ALA A 461 18.46 -10.34 -1.72
CA ALA A 461 19.65 -11.11 -2.00
C ALA A 461 19.40 -12.61 -2.05
N GLU A 462 18.70 -13.14 -1.04
CA GLU A 462 18.27 -14.54 -0.97
C GLU A 462 17.47 -14.97 -2.21
N VAL A 463 16.48 -14.15 -2.60
CA VAL A 463 15.66 -14.43 -3.78
C VAL A 463 16.49 -14.34 -5.06
N THR A 464 17.42 -13.38 -5.14
CA THR A 464 18.30 -13.21 -6.31
C THR A 464 19.29 -14.37 -6.43
N ALA A 465 19.77 -14.92 -5.31
CA ALA A 465 20.60 -16.13 -5.29
C ALA A 465 19.85 -17.32 -5.92
N ILE A 466 18.60 -17.54 -5.51
CA ILE A 466 17.73 -18.58 -6.08
C ILE A 466 17.50 -18.34 -7.57
N TYR A 467 17.24 -17.09 -7.98
CA TYR A 467 17.09 -16.74 -9.39
C TYR A 467 18.35 -17.09 -10.20
N GLN A 468 19.54 -16.72 -9.74
CA GLN A 468 20.79 -16.99 -10.46
C GLN A 468 21.10 -18.48 -10.56
N ALA A 469 20.84 -19.24 -9.49
CA ALA A 469 21.00 -20.70 -9.54
C ALA A 469 20.07 -21.34 -10.58
N LEU A 470 18.80 -20.92 -10.63
CA LEU A 470 17.84 -21.44 -11.62
C LEU A 470 18.16 -20.99 -13.05
N LYS A 471 18.65 -19.76 -13.22
CA LYS A 471 19.09 -19.26 -14.51
C LYS A 471 20.27 -20.07 -15.05
N LEU A 472 21.29 -20.30 -14.21
CA LEU A 472 22.43 -21.14 -14.57
C LEU A 472 21.97 -22.54 -15.01
N ILE A 473 21.01 -23.15 -14.30
CA ILE A 473 20.47 -24.47 -14.65
C ILE A 473 19.67 -24.43 -15.96
N TYR A 474 18.93 -23.35 -16.22
CA TYR A 474 18.17 -23.16 -17.45
C TYR A 474 19.08 -23.03 -18.67
N ASP A 475 20.26 -22.42 -18.50
CA ASP A 475 21.25 -22.21 -19.56
C ASP A 475 22.08 -23.49 -19.84
N VAL A 476 21.84 -24.61 -19.14
CA VAL A 476 22.47 -25.91 -19.42
C VAL A 476 21.70 -26.66 -20.52
N ASP A 477 22.40 -27.08 -21.58
CA ASP A 477 21.81 -27.75 -22.75
C ASP A 477 21.07 -29.07 -22.42
N ASP A 478 21.54 -29.82 -21.42
CA ASP A 478 21.04 -31.17 -21.08
C ASP A 478 19.62 -31.22 -20.47
N CYS A 479 19.00 -30.07 -20.19
CA CYS A 479 17.62 -29.96 -19.66
C CYS A 479 17.30 -30.99 -18.55
N PRO A 480 17.86 -30.84 -17.33
CA PRO A 480 17.76 -31.86 -16.30
C PRO A 480 16.31 -32.16 -15.92
N PRO A 481 15.97 -33.40 -15.53
CA PRO A 481 14.60 -33.76 -15.14
C PRO A 481 14.12 -33.06 -13.87
N GLU A 482 15.05 -32.64 -13.00
CA GLU A 482 14.75 -31.91 -11.77
C GLU A 482 15.91 -30.99 -11.34
N ALA A 483 15.56 -29.76 -10.96
CA ALA A 483 16.43 -28.75 -10.37
C ALA A 483 16.07 -28.58 -8.88
N ILE A 484 17.00 -28.90 -7.98
CA ILE A 484 16.80 -28.83 -6.52
C ILE A 484 17.61 -27.69 -5.95
N ILE A 485 16.94 -26.67 -5.42
CA ILE A 485 17.57 -25.51 -4.79
C ILE A 485 17.46 -25.64 -3.27
N TYR A 486 18.60 -25.56 -2.58
CA TYR A 486 18.71 -25.55 -1.13
C TYR A 486 18.99 -24.13 -0.62
N SER A 487 18.06 -23.59 0.17
CA SER A 487 18.16 -22.26 0.79
C SER A 487 17.75 -22.34 2.26
N ASP A 488 18.33 -21.51 3.11
CA ASP A 488 17.91 -21.32 4.51
C ASP A 488 16.92 -20.17 4.70
N SER A 489 16.60 -19.45 3.64
CA SER A 489 15.62 -18.37 3.66
C SER A 489 14.21 -18.91 3.46
N SER A 490 13.57 -19.26 4.59
CA SER A 490 12.17 -19.69 4.62
C SER A 490 11.24 -18.62 4.04
N SER A 491 11.57 -17.34 4.23
CA SER A 491 10.82 -16.21 3.69
C SER A 491 10.93 -16.13 2.17
N ALA A 492 12.11 -16.36 1.57
CA ALA A 492 12.30 -16.38 0.13
C ALA A 492 11.52 -17.54 -0.53
N ILE A 493 11.63 -18.75 0.01
CA ILE A 493 10.90 -19.93 -0.50
C ILE A 493 9.38 -19.71 -0.42
N THR A 494 8.89 -19.20 0.72
CA THR A 494 7.47 -18.91 0.91
C THR A 494 7.00 -17.81 -0.06
N ALA A 495 7.80 -16.76 -0.24
CA ALA A 495 7.48 -15.70 -1.18
C ALA A 495 7.40 -16.22 -2.62
N ILE A 496 8.38 -16.99 -3.09
CA ILE A 496 8.41 -17.53 -4.46
C ILE A 496 7.23 -18.48 -4.70
N SER A 497 6.98 -19.42 -3.79
CA SER A 497 5.92 -20.43 -3.91
C SER A 497 4.49 -19.87 -3.71
N SER A 498 4.35 -18.71 -3.08
CA SER A 498 3.03 -18.12 -2.84
C SER A 498 2.30 -17.71 -4.13
N ASN A 499 0.97 -17.75 -4.08
CA ASN A 499 0.10 -17.24 -5.15
C ASN A 499 -0.10 -15.71 -5.11
N SER A 500 0.49 -15.03 -4.12
CA SER A 500 0.35 -13.60 -4.00
C SER A 500 1.24 -12.89 -5.02
N LEU A 501 0.71 -11.80 -5.58
CA LEU A 501 1.50 -10.85 -6.36
C LEU A 501 2.60 -10.27 -5.47
N SER A 502 3.85 -10.31 -5.90
CA SER A 502 4.97 -9.66 -5.19
C SER A 502 5.14 -8.22 -5.69
N ASP A 503 5.68 -7.31 -4.90
CA ASP A 503 6.21 -6.03 -5.43
C ASP A 503 7.73 -6.14 -5.67
N ASN A 504 8.34 -7.23 -5.22
CA ASN A 504 9.75 -7.50 -5.40
C ASN A 504 9.98 -8.13 -6.80
N GLU A 505 10.78 -7.45 -7.63
CA GLU A 505 11.10 -7.88 -8.99
C GLU A 505 11.85 -9.22 -8.99
N ALA A 506 12.77 -9.44 -8.06
CA ALA A 506 13.51 -10.69 -7.96
C ALA A 506 12.54 -11.88 -7.78
N VAL A 507 11.53 -11.75 -6.92
CA VAL A 507 10.51 -12.82 -6.74
C VAL A 507 9.78 -13.09 -8.06
N THR A 508 9.48 -12.05 -8.82
CA THR A 508 8.76 -12.18 -10.10
C THR A 508 9.65 -12.85 -11.15
N ALA A 509 10.89 -12.41 -11.29
CA ALA A 509 11.89 -12.99 -12.18
C ALA A 509 12.18 -14.47 -11.82
N THR A 510 12.28 -14.80 -10.53
CA THR A 510 12.42 -16.19 -10.07
C THR A 510 11.22 -17.05 -10.50
N ARG A 511 10.00 -16.54 -10.40
CA ARG A 511 8.81 -17.29 -10.83
C ARG A 511 8.76 -17.47 -12.34
N GLU A 512 9.26 -16.50 -13.10
CA GLU A 512 9.36 -16.59 -14.56
C GLU A 512 10.35 -17.67 -14.98
N ILE A 513 11.56 -17.69 -14.41
CA ILE A 513 12.53 -18.73 -14.75
C ILE A 513 12.05 -20.13 -14.34
N ILE A 514 11.31 -20.27 -13.23
CA ILE A 514 10.64 -21.54 -12.85
C ILE A 514 9.63 -21.97 -13.93
N ALA A 515 8.85 -21.02 -14.48
CA ALA A 515 7.90 -21.32 -15.54
C ALA A 515 8.59 -21.70 -16.86
N SER A 516 9.72 -21.05 -17.18
CA SER A 516 10.55 -21.38 -18.34
C SER A 516 11.17 -22.77 -18.22
N LEU A 517 11.77 -23.10 -17.07
CA LEU A 517 12.31 -24.43 -16.75
C LEU A 517 11.24 -25.52 -16.88
N LYS A 518 10.03 -25.25 -16.38
CA LYS A 518 8.92 -26.20 -16.57
C LYS A 518 8.60 -26.42 -18.04
N SER A 519 8.62 -25.34 -18.83
CA SER A 519 8.29 -25.40 -20.26
C SER A 519 9.35 -26.16 -21.07
N SER A 520 10.61 -26.16 -20.62
CA SER A 520 11.68 -27.00 -21.17
C SER A 520 11.67 -28.44 -20.63
N GLY A 521 10.79 -28.78 -19.67
CA GLY A 521 10.65 -30.12 -19.11
C GLY A 521 11.34 -30.34 -17.75
N THR A 522 12.03 -29.34 -17.22
CA THR A 522 12.72 -29.39 -15.92
C THR A 522 11.76 -29.07 -14.76
N ARG A 523 11.63 -29.98 -13.79
CA ARG A 523 10.86 -29.73 -12.57
C ARG A 523 11.69 -28.95 -11.56
N THR A 524 11.12 -27.95 -10.89
CA THR A 524 11.84 -27.20 -9.83
C THR A 524 11.39 -27.62 -8.44
N ARG A 525 12.34 -27.85 -7.54
CA ARG A 525 12.10 -28.10 -6.11
C ARG A 525 12.89 -27.10 -5.26
N LEU A 526 12.19 -26.37 -4.39
CA LEU A 526 12.81 -25.46 -3.42
C LEU A 526 12.78 -26.12 -2.05
N THR A 527 13.95 -26.36 -1.46
CA THR A 527 14.08 -27.04 -0.17
C THR A 527 14.67 -26.10 0.87
N TRP A 528 13.93 -25.90 1.96
CA TRP A 528 14.46 -25.19 3.11
C TRP A 528 15.42 -26.08 3.90
N ILE A 529 16.61 -25.57 4.22
CA ILE A 529 17.62 -26.24 5.07
C ILE A 529 18.11 -25.30 6.18
N PRO A 530 18.50 -25.82 7.36
CA PRO A 530 18.95 -24.98 8.47
C PRO A 530 20.37 -24.43 8.26
N SER A 531 20.57 -23.16 8.60
CA SER A 531 21.87 -22.46 8.50
C SER A 531 22.86 -22.83 9.61
N HIS A 532 24.17 -22.76 9.33
CA HIS A 532 25.28 -23.02 10.26
C HIS A 532 25.29 -24.40 10.96
N THR A 533 24.82 -25.44 10.26
CA THR A 533 24.65 -26.79 10.80
C THR A 533 25.68 -27.83 10.36
N GLY A 534 26.70 -27.47 9.57
CA GLY A 534 27.67 -28.44 9.03
C GLY A 534 27.32 -29.01 7.66
N ILE A 535 26.35 -28.44 6.95
CA ILE A 535 26.02 -28.83 5.56
C ILE A 535 27.00 -28.14 4.62
N GLU A 536 27.99 -28.88 4.11
CA GLU A 536 29.13 -28.35 3.36
C GLU A 536 28.73 -27.40 2.21
N GLY A 537 27.76 -27.82 1.36
CA GLY A 537 27.33 -27.00 0.23
C GLY A 537 26.69 -25.66 0.65
N LYS A 538 26.00 -25.65 1.79
CA LYS A 538 25.42 -24.41 2.35
C LYS A 538 26.48 -23.53 2.99
N GLU A 539 27.42 -24.11 3.73
CA GLU A 539 28.54 -23.37 4.31
C GLU A 539 29.49 -22.81 3.24
N ARG A 540 29.56 -23.45 2.07
CA ARG A 540 30.27 -22.89 0.91
C ARG A 540 29.57 -21.66 0.37
N ALA A 541 28.26 -21.72 0.13
CA ALA A 541 27.47 -20.57 -0.34
C ALA A 541 27.51 -19.38 0.65
N ASP A 542 27.41 -19.64 1.95
CA ASP A 542 27.52 -18.63 3.03
C ASP A 542 28.87 -17.91 3.01
N ARG A 543 29.96 -18.68 2.94
CA ARG A 543 31.32 -18.10 2.84
C ARG A 543 31.50 -17.26 1.59
N LEU A 544 31.00 -17.71 0.44
CA LEU A 544 31.09 -16.96 -0.82
C LEU A 544 30.36 -15.62 -0.71
N ALA A 545 29.13 -15.60 -0.17
CA ALA A 545 28.37 -14.37 0.01
C ALA A 545 29.08 -13.41 1.00
N ALA A 546 29.64 -13.94 2.09
CA ALA A 546 30.37 -13.15 3.08
C ALA A 546 31.69 -12.57 2.56
N MET A 547 32.44 -13.34 1.75
CA MET A 547 33.66 -12.87 1.09
C MET A 547 33.34 -11.74 0.11
N GLU A 548 32.35 -11.94 -0.76
CA GLU A 548 31.91 -10.92 -1.72
C GLU A 548 31.48 -9.63 -1.00
N CYS A 549 30.78 -9.74 0.15
CA CYS A 549 30.38 -8.60 0.98
C CYS A 549 31.57 -7.73 1.44
N SER A 550 32.74 -8.34 1.58
CA SER A 550 33.98 -7.70 2.05
C SER A 550 34.81 -7.10 0.91
N THR A 551 34.43 -7.37 -0.35
CA THR A 551 35.20 -6.99 -1.54
C THR A 551 34.68 -5.67 -2.11
N GLN A 552 35.57 -4.72 -2.44
CA GLN A 552 35.16 -3.38 -2.92
C GLN A 552 34.81 -3.35 -4.43
N ASP A 553 35.39 -4.27 -5.22
CA ASP A 553 35.21 -4.41 -6.67
C ASP A 553 34.62 -5.79 -7.03
N GLY A 554 33.50 -6.12 -6.41
CA GLY A 554 32.74 -7.35 -6.66
C GLY A 554 31.96 -7.34 -7.99
N ASP A 555 31.62 -8.53 -8.50
CA ASP A 555 30.87 -8.70 -9.75
C ASP A 555 29.42 -8.20 -9.58
N ARG A 556 29.05 -7.12 -10.27
CA ARG A 556 27.80 -6.38 -9.96
C ARG A 556 26.60 -6.87 -10.76
N ILE A 557 25.51 -7.19 -10.06
CA ILE A 557 24.18 -7.33 -10.65
C ILE A 557 23.38 -6.05 -10.41
N ASN A 558 22.97 -5.39 -11.50
CA ASN A 558 21.95 -4.35 -11.45
C ASN A 558 20.57 -4.99 -11.26
N ASN A 559 20.05 -4.90 -10.04
CA ASN A 559 18.67 -5.24 -9.69
C ASN A 559 17.88 -3.95 -9.44
N SER A 560 16.61 -3.88 -9.87
CA SER A 560 15.78 -2.73 -9.46
C SER A 560 15.49 -2.84 -7.96
N LEU A 561 15.70 -1.73 -7.24
CA LEU A 561 15.35 -1.67 -5.84
C LEU A 561 13.84 -1.84 -5.71
N SER A 562 13.43 -2.86 -4.97
CA SER A 562 12.03 -3.07 -4.64
C SER A 562 11.57 -1.91 -3.74
N PRO A 563 10.40 -1.29 -4.02
CA PRO A 563 9.92 -0.11 -3.31
C PRO A 563 9.54 -0.35 -1.84
#